data_AF-A0A2D7ALF6-F1
#
_entry.id   AF-A0A2D7ALF6-F1
#
_cell.length_a   1.000
_cell.length_b   1.000
_cell.length_c   1.000
_cell.angle_alpha   90.00
_cell.angle_beta   90.00
_cell.angle_gamma   90.00
#
_symmetry.space_group_name_H-M   'P 1'
#
loop_
_entity.id
_entity.type
_entity.pdbx_description
1 polymer ?
#
loop_
_entity_poly.entity_id
_entity_poly.type
_entity_poly.pdbx_seq_one_letter_code
_entity_poly.pdbx_strand_id
1 'polypeptide(L)'
;MEETWRWFGPEDTVSIDDIAQAGASGIVTALHHIRPGQIWPRDEIDKRHKEISIFEDGSPSKLVWRVVESLPVSEEIKQQSGDWHSHIANYVKSMENIASSGVSIICYNFMPILDWTRTDLAWQLSNGSRCMRFDLIDFIIFDVYLLKRYGAVNNYSNMQLASAEKRFHSMSKNKLNQLTSNIIHGLPGATENYSIEDIKKPSLEQVYNRALK
;
A
#
# COMPACT_ATOMS: atom_id res chain seq x y z
N MET A 1 1.86 -20.37 -18.65
CA MET A 1 1.87 -19.18 -17.77
C MET A 1 0.74 -19.38 -16.78
N GLU A 2 0.94 -19.08 -15.50
CA GLU A 2 -0.16 -19.08 -14.54
C GLU A 2 -0.60 -17.63 -14.35
N GLU A 3 -1.79 -17.27 -14.83
CA GLU A 3 -2.35 -15.93 -14.64
C GLU A 3 -3.01 -15.80 -13.27
N THR A 4 -2.57 -14.81 -12.50
CA THR A 4 -3.08 -14.51 -11.16
C THR A 4 -3.68 -13.12 -11.08
N TRP A 5 -4.68 -12.93 -10.22
CA TRP A 5 -5.34 -11.64 -9.99
C TRP A 5 -5.26 -11.21 -8.54
N ARG A 6 -5.00 -9.92 -8.26
CA ARG A 6 -5.01 -9.39 -6.90
C ARG A 6 -6.41 -9.03 -6.46
N TRP A 7 -6.92 -9.74 -5.45
CA TRP A 7 -8.26 -9.56 -4.89
C TRP A 7 -8.16 -9.12 -3.43
N PHE A 8 -8.81 -8.02 -3.06
CA PHE A 8 -8.70 -7.42 -1.71
C PHE A 8 -9.61 -8.08 -0.67
N GLY A 9 -10.41 -9.08 -1.06
CA GLY A 9 -11.33 -9.78 -0.18
C GLY A 9 -12.79 -9.39 -0.44
N PRO A 10 -13.72 -9.75 0.46
CA PRO A 10 -15.16 -9.58 0.23
C PRO A 10 -15.65 -8.16 -0.04
N GLU A 11 -14.88 -7.14 0.37
CA GLU A 11 -15.20 -5.72 0.16
C GLU A 11 -14.63 -5.17 -1.16
N ASP A 12 -13.93 -5.99 -1.94
CA ASP A 12 -13.46 -5.62 -3.28
C ASP A 12 -14.66 -5.48 -4.23
N THR A 13 -14.65 -4.42 -5.05
CA THR A 13 -15.68 -4.20 -6.07
C THR A 13 -15.59 -5.20 -7.23
N VAL A 14 -14.45 -5.88 -7.38
CA VAL A 14 -14.25 -6.95 -8.37
C VAL A 14 -14.52 -8.29 -7.68
N SER A 15 -15.48 -9.06 -8.20
CA SER A 15 -15.90 -10.34 -7.61
C SER A 15 -14.99 -11.51 -8.04
N ILE A 16 -15.12 -12.65 -7.36
CA ILE A 16 -14.49 -13.92 -7.76
C ILE A 16 -14.95 -14.34 -9.16
N ASP A 17 -16.22 -14.10 -9.48
CA ASP A 17 -16.82 -14.35 -10.79
C ASP A 17 -16.14 -13.52 -11.89
N ASP A 18 -15.96 -12.22 -11.67
CA ASP A 18 -15.28 -11.31 -12.61
C ASP A 18 -13.84 -11.79 -12.88
N ILE A 19 -13.13 -12.17 -11.82
CA ILE A 19 -11.74 -12.63 -11.89
C ILE A 19 -11.64 -13.93 -12.69
N ALA A 20 -12.55 -14.88 -12.45
CA ALA A 20 -12.60 -16.13 -13.19
C ALA A 20 -12.93 -15.88 -14.68
N GLN A 21 -13.87 -14.97 -14.97
CA GLN A 21 -14.24 -14.60 -16.34
C GLN A 21 -13.12 -13.86 -17.08
N ALA A 22 -12.29 -13.10 -16.37
CA ALA A 22 -11.08 -12.48 -16.90
C ALA A 22 -9.98 -13.49 -17.27
N GLY A 23 -10.15 -14.77 -16.89
CA GLY A 23 -9.26 -15.87 -17.26
C GLY A 23 -8.17 -16.17 -16.23
N ALA A 24 -8.19 -15.53 -15.05
CA ALA A 24 -7.26 -15.87 -13.99
C ALA A 24 -7.53 -17.28 -13.45
N SER A 25 -6.47 -17.97 -13.03
CA SER A 25 -6.55 -19.29 -12.37
C SER A 25 -6.05 -19.25 -10.93
N GLY A 26 -5.34 -18.18 -10.55
CA GLY A 26 -4.87 -17.95 -9.18
C GLY A 26 -5.27 -16.60 -8.62
N ILE A 27 -5.35 -16.53 -7.29
CA ILE A 27 -5.57 -15.31 -6.53
C ILE A 27 -4.29 -14.90 -5.81
N VAL A 28 -4.02 -13.60 -5.86
CA VAL A 28 -3.12 -12.88 -4.99
C VAL A 28 -3.98 -12.13 -3.96
N THR A 29 -3.78 -12.34 -2.65
CA THR A 29 -4.58 -11.64 -1.63
C THR A 29 -3.84 -11.53 -0.30
N ALA A 30 -4.41 -10.81 0.67
CA ALA A 30 -3.90 -10.69 2.03
C ALA A 30 -5.03 -10.48 3.05
N LEU A 31 -4.77 -10.73 4.33
CA LEU A 31 -5.73 -10.50 5.41
C LEU A 31 -5.67 -9.03 5.87
N HIS A 32 -6.21 -8.12 5.05
CA HIS A 32 -6.12 -6.66 5.24
C HIS A 32 -6.73 -6.13 6.54
N HIS A 33 -7.62 -6.90 7.18
CA HIS A 33 -8.23 -6.55 8.46
C HIS A 33 -7.34 -6.87 9.67
N ILE A 34 -6.25 -7.63 9.49
CA ILE A 34 -5.28 -7.94 10.54
C ILE A 34 -4.15 -6.90 10.50
N ARG A 35 -3.87 -6.29 11.66
CA ARG A 35 -2.87 -5.20 11.74
C ARG A 35 -1.45 -5.72 11.54
N PRO A 36 -0.52 -4.90 11.00
CA PRO A 36 0.90 -5.23 10.97
C PRO A 36 1.44 -5.62 12.35
N GLY A 37 2.33 -6.62 12.38
CA GLY A 37 2.91 -7.14 13.63
C GLY A 37 2.05 -8.16 14.37
N GLN A 38 0.77 -8.35 13.99
CA GLN A 38 -0.08 -9.39 14.56
C GLN A 38 0.08 -10.74 13.83
N ILE A 39 -0.20 -11.83 14.55
CA ILE A 39 -0.24 -13.18 13.97
C ILE A 39 -1.45 -13.27 13.04
N TRP A 40 -1.26 -13.88 11.87
CA TRP A 40 -2.35 -14.36 11.02
C TRP A 40 -2.79 -15.74 11.53
N PRO A 41 -3.95 -15.83 12.19
CA PRO A 41 -4.41 -17.10 12.73
C PRO A 41 -4.99 -17.99 11.63
N ARG A 42 -4.97 -19.30 11.85
CA ARG A 42 -5.28 -20.31 10.83
C ARG A 42 -6.72 -20.25 10.35
N ASP A 43 -7.65 -19.97 11.26
CA ASP A 43 -9.07 -19.83 10.98
C ASP A 43 -9.36 -18.69 9.99
N GLU A 44 -8.68 -17.55 10.11
CA GLU A 44 -8.80 -16.44 9.16
C GLU A 44 -8.20 -16.76 7.79
N ILE A 45 -7.11 -17.52 7.74
CA ILE A 45 -6.52 -18.03 6.49
C ILE A 45 -7.49 -19.02 5.82
N ASP A 46 -8.05 -19.95 6.60
CA ASP A 46 -9.03 -20.93 6.12
C ASP A 46 -10.32 -20.25 5.64
N LYS A 47 -10.75 -19.18 6.31
CA LYS A 47 -11.88 -18.35 5.89
C LYS A 47 -11.61 -17.73 4.52
N ARG A 48 -10.42 -17.16 4.30
CA ARG A 48 -10.06 -16.60 2.99
C ARG A 48 -10.02 -17.65 1.88
N HIS A 49 -9.50 -18.85 2.15
CA HIS A 49 -9.57 -19.97 1.20
C HIS A 49 -11.03 -20.30 0.82
N LYS A 50 -11.93 -20.34 1.81
CA LYS A 50 -13.37 -20.59 1.55
C LYS A 50 -13.99 -19.50 0.68
N GLU A 51 -13.72 -18.23 0.99
CA GLU A 51 -14.20 -17.07 0.23
C GLU A 51 -13.76 -17.15 -1.25
N ILE A 52 -12.52 -17.57 -1.52
CA ILE A 52 -12.02 -17.72 -2.90
C ILE A 52 -12.63 -18.92 -3.63
N SER A 53 -12.99 -19.97 -2.88
CA SER A 53 -13.45 -21.25 -3.45
C SER A 53 -14.92 -21.26 -3.88
N ILE A 54 -15.66 -20.15 -3.73
CA ILE A 54 -17.10 -20.09 -3.96
C ILE A 54 -17.44 -18.84 -4.79
N PHE A 55 -18.28 -19.00 -5.80
CA PHE A 55 -18.86 -17.90 -6.59
C PHE A 55 -20.05 -17.26 -5.86
N GLU A 56 -20.52 -16.10 -6.32
CA GLU A 56 -21.64 -15.39 -5.68
C GLU A 56 -22.93 -16.24 -5.60
N ASP A 57 -23.13 -17.16 -6.55
CA ASP A 57 -24.29 -18.08 -6.58
C ASP A 57 -24.15 -19.31 -5.65
N GLY A 58 -23.03 -19.43 -4.94
CA GLY A 58 -22.72 -20.54 -4.03
C GLY A 58 -22.08 -21.76 -4.71
N SER A 59 -21.87 -21.74 -6.03
CA SER A 59 -21.19 -22.81 -6.75
C SER A 59 -19.66 -22.75 -6.56
N PRO A 60 -18.93 -23.87 -6.71
CA PRO A 60 -17.50 -23.90 -6.45
C PRO A 60 -16.69 -23.19 -7.55
N SER A 61 -15.81 -22.29 -7.12
CA SER A 61 -14.77 -21.67 -7.95
C SER A 61 -13.57 -22.61 -8.12
N LYS A 62 -12.86 -22.46 -9.25
CA LYS A 62 -11.58 -23.14 -9.53
C LYS A 62 -10.36 -22.29 -9.18
N LEU A 63 -10.57 -21.06 -8.71
CA LEU A 63 -9.50 -20.17 -8.31
C LEU A 63 -8.81 -20.70 -7.05
N VAL A 64 -7.49 -20.55 -7.01
CA VAL A 64 -6.65 -21.01 -5.89
C VAL A 64 -5.88 -19.83 -5.34
N TRP A 65 -5.81 -19.68 -4.02
CA TRP A 65 -4.90 -18.72 -3.43
C TRP A 65 -3.45 -19.12 -3.69
N ARG A 66 -2.73 -18.34 -4.51
CA ARG A 66 -1.35 -18.64 -4.93
C ARG A 66 -0.30 -17.80 -4.22
N VAL A 67 -0.59 -16.52 -4.02
CA VAL A 67 0.39 -15.56 -3.51
C VAL A 67 -0.24 -14.72 -2.40
N VAL A 68 0.50 -14.53 -1.31
CA VAL A 68 0.17 -13.52 -0.32
C VAL A 68 0.75 -12.17 -0.78
N GLU A 69 -0.07 -11.13 -0.95
CA GLU A 69 0.41 -9.75 -1.22
C GLU A 69 -0.39 -8.71 -0.42
N SER A 70 0.08 -8.31 0.77
CA SER A 70 1.33 -8.70 1.43
C SER A 70 1.12 -9.28 2.83
N LEU A 71 2.15 -9.97 3.34
CA LEU A 71 2.30 -10.15 4.78
C LEU A 71 3.10 -8.93 5.30
N PRO A 72 2.44 -7.95 5.95
CA PRO A 72 3.07 -6.66 6.22
C PRO A 72 4.16 -6.73 7.29
N VAL A 73 5.30 -6.10 7.00
CA VAL A 73 6.34 -5.85 7.99
C VAL A 73 5.97 -4.58 8.76
N SER A 74 5.79 -4.69 10.07
CA SER A 74 5.41 -3.54 10.93
C SER A 74 6.53 -2.49 11.00
N GLU A 75 6.16 -1.23 11.24
CA GLU A 75 7.13 -0.14 11.45
C GLU A 75 8.08 -0.38 12.63
N GLU A 76 7.64 -1.05 13.71
CA GLU A 76 8.51 -1.42 14.83
C GLU A 76 9.70 -2.29 14.37
N ILE A 77 9.47 -3.23 13.45
CA ILE A 77 10.54 -4.05 12.85
C ILE A 77 11.46 -3.17 12.01
N LYS A 78 10.90 -2.31 11.14
CA LYS A 78 11.70 -1.44 10.26
C LYS A 78 12.58 -0.47 11.03
N GLN A 79 12.09 0.00 12.18
CA GLN A 79 12.76 0.98 13.03
C GLN A 79 13.58 0.34 14.16
N GLN A 80 13.45 -0.97 14.37
CA GLN A 80 13.99 -1.70 15.53
C GLN A 80 13.62 -1.01 16.85
N SER A 81 12.36 -0.62 16.98
CA SER A 81 11.81 0.11 18.12
C SER A 81 10.70 -0.69 18.82
N GLY A 82 10.34 -0.31 20.04
CA GLY A 82 9.28 -0.99 20.79
C GLY A 82 9.51 -2.49 20.93
N ASP A 83 8.45 -3.28 20.74
CA ASP A 83 8.46 -4.74 20.86
C ASP A 83 8.68 -5.47 19.52
N TRP A 84 9.65 -4.99 18.75
CA TRP A 84 9.94 -5.52 17.42
C TRP A 84 10.34 -7.01 17.41
N HIS A 85 10.88 -7.54 18.51
CA HIS A 85 11.21 -8.96 18.64
C HIS A 85 9.95 -9.83 18.62
N SER A 86 8.90 -9.44 19.36
CA SER A 86 7.61 -10.14 19.31
C SER A 86 6.96 -10.03 17.93
N HIS A 87 7.09 -8.88 17.26
CA HIS A 87 6.58 -8.73 15.90
C HIS A 87 7.29 -9.67 14.90
N ILE A 88 8.61 -9.89 15.04
CA ILE A 88 9.33 -10.90 14.25
C ILE A 88 8.80 -12.30 14.55
N ALA A 89 8.63 -12.65 15.82
CA ALA A 89 8.08 -13.95 16.20
C ALA A 89 6.67 -14.16 15.61
N ASN A 90 5.83 -13.13 15.62
CA ASN A 90 4.51 -13.16 15.00
C ASN A 90 4.59 -13.29 13.48
N TYR A 91 5.51 -12.58 12.83
CA TYR A 91 5.73 -12.67 11.39
C TYR A 91 6.11 -14.10 10.98
N VAL A 92 7.05 -14.72 11.70
CA VAL A 92 7.43 -16.14 11.52
C VAL A 92 6.22 -17.05 11.73
N LYS A 93 5.43 -16.82 12.78
CA LYS A 93 4.25 -17.65 13.04
C LYS A 93 3.20 -17.54 11.94
N SER A 94 2.99 -16.35 11.40
CA SER A 94 2.12 -16.12 10.24
C SER A 94 2.62 -16.87 9.01
N MET A 95 3.94 -16.83 8.71
CA MET A 95 4.52 -17.60 7.61
C MET A 95 4.30 -19.11 7.77
N GLU A 96 4.48 -19.66 8.98
CA GLU A 96 4.20 -21.08 9.26
C GLU A 96 2.73 -21.45 9.01
N ASN A 97 1.80 -20.59 9.44
CA ASN A 97 0.36 -20.80 9.25
C ASN A 97 -0.02 -20.73 7.77
N ILE A 98 0.49 -19.74 7.04
CA ILE A 98 0.31 -19.58 5.58
C ILE A 98 0.83 -20.82 4.84
N ALA A 99 2.08 -21.23 5.13
CA ALA A 99 2.69 -22.41 4.53
C ALA A 99 1.88 -23.69 4.81
N SER A 100 1.36 -23.84 6.03
CA SER A 100 0.51 -24.98 6.40
C SER A 100 -0.83 -25.02 5.65
N SER A 101 -1.30 -23.88 5.12
CA SER A 101 -2.52 -23.82 4.30
C SER A 101 -2.28 -24.15 2.82
N GLY A 102 -1.03 -24.41 2.43
CA GLY A 102 -0.64 -24.72 1.05
C GLY A 102 -0.19 -23.53 0.21
N VAL A 103 -0.16 -22.32 0.76
CA VAL A 103 0.37 -21.12 0.09
C VAL A 103 1.85 -20.97 0.41
N SER A 104 2.70 -20.89 -0.61
CA SER A 104 4.16 -20.92 -0.46
C SER A 104 4.89 -19.67 -0.96
N ILE A 105 4.15 -18.71 -1.55
CA ILE A 105 4.72 -17.47 -2.09
C ILE A 105 4.16 -16.29 -1.29
N ILE A 106 5.07 -15.52 -0.69
CA ILE A 106 4.75 -14.32 0.09
C ILE A 106 5.49 -13.13 -0.50
N CYS A 107 4.74 -12.18 -1.04
CA CYS A 107 5.21 -10.87 -1.45
C CYS A 107 5.17 -9.91 -0.25
N TYR A 108 6.23 -9.14 -0.06
CA TYR A 108 6.35 -8.14 0.99
C TYR A 108 7.23 -6.97 0.52
N ASN A 109 7.20 -5.86 1.26
CA ASN A 109 8.11 -4.73 1.05
C ASN A 109 8.70 -4.28 2.40
N PHE A 110 9.73 -3.43 2.32
CA PHE A 110 10.36 -2.80 3.48
C PHE A 110 10.40 -1.28 3.31
N MET A 111 9.37 -0.72 2.64
CA MET A 111 9.23 0.73 2.48
C MET A 111 8.72 1.31 3.80
N PRO A 112 9.44 2.26 4.42
CA PRO A 112 9.03 2.83 5.69
C PRO A 112 7.97 3.90 5.50
N ILE A 113 6.96 3.93 6.37
CA ILE A 113 5.89 4.93 6.48
C ILE A 113 4.95 4.98 5.29
N LEU A 114 5.44 5.32 4.10
CA LEU A 114 4.65 5.39 2.87
C LEU A 114 4.98 4.19 1.99
N ASP A 115 3.93 3.49 1.57
CA ASP A 115 4.00 2.49 0.52
C ASP A 115 4.11 3.18 -0.87
N TRP A 116 3.88 2.46 -1.97
CA TRP A 116 3.95 2.98 -3.33
C TRP A 116 3.24 4.35 -3.47
N THR A 117 4.02 5.40 -3.74
CA THR A 117 3.53 6.79 -3.73
C THR A 117 3.12 7.28 -5.12
N ARG A 118 2.00 8.02 -5.21
CA ARG A 118 1.53 8.71 -6.42
C ARG A 118 1.05 10.11 -6.06
N THR A 119 1.19 11.05 -6.99
CA THR A 119 0.72 12.44 -6.80
C THR A 119 -0.65 12.68 -7.45
N ASP A 120 -0.99 11.87 -8.46
CA ASP A 120 -2.31 11.87 -9.11
C ASP A 120 -2.79 10.42 -9.31
N LEU A 121 -4.02 10.13 -8.88
CA LEU A 121 -4.64 8.82 -8.95
C LEU A 121 -5.55 8.64 -10.19
N ALA A 122 -5.84 9.73 -10.91
CA ALA A 122 -6.84 9.77 -11.97
C ALA A 122 -6.38 10.64 -13.16
N TRP A 123 -5.10 10.59 -13.50
CA TRP A 123 -4.53 11.37 -14.60
C TRP A 123 -5.13 10.94 -15.94
N GLN A 124 -5.79 11.87 -16.63
CA GLN A 124 -6.48 11.58 -17.88
C GLN A 124 -5.51 11.54 -19.07
N LEU A 125 -5.60 10.48 -19.86
CA LEU A 125 -4.86 10.30 -21.10
C LEU A 125 -5.64 10.86 -22.30
N SER A 126 -4.95 11.05 -23.43
CA SER A 126 -5.55 11.60 -24.66
C SER A 126 -6.66 10.74 -25.25
N ASN A 127 -6.67 9.43 -24.95
CA ASN A 127 -7.72 8.49 -25.36
C ASN A 127 -8.90 8.45 -24.38
N GLY A 128 -8.90 9.30 -23.34
CA GLY A 128 -9.98 9.39 -22.35
C GLY A 128 -9.85 8.46 -21.15
N SER A 129 -8.93 7.47 -21.17
CA SER A 129 -8.69 6.61 -20.02
C SER A 129 -7.94 7.34 -18.90
N ARG A 130 -7.86 6.74 -17.72
CA ARG A 130 -7.15 7.28 -16.55
C ARG A 130 -6.00 6.36 -16.14
N CYS A 131 -4.92 6.95 -15.66
CA CYS A 131 -3.83 6.23 -15.02
C CYS A 131 -3.36 6.92 -13.73
N MET A 132 -2.62 6.20 -12.90
CA MET A 132 -1.91 6.81 -11.79
C MET A 132 -0.60 7.43 -12.27
N ARG A 133 -0.22 8.57 -11.71
CA ARG A 133 0.98 9.32 -12.08
C ARG A 133 1.75 9.80 -10.85
N PHE A 134 3.06 9.80 -10.97
CA PHE A 134 3.97 10.52 -10.08
C PHE A 134 4.55 11.71 -10.83
N ASP A 135 4.34 12.92 -10.31
CA ASP A 135 4.93 14.16 -10.80
C ASP A 135 5.84 14.72 -9.71
N LEU A 136 7.14 14.84 -10.02
CA LEU A 136 8.14 15.28 -9.06
C LEU A 136 7.87 16.70 -8.54
N ILE A 137 7.33 17.61 -9.37
CA ILE A 137 7.04 18.98 -8.93
C ILE A 137 5.89 18.99 -7.94
N ASP A 138 4.86 18.16 -8.16
CA ASP A 138 3.77 18.01 -7.20
C ASP A 138 4.26 17.37 -5.89
N PHE A 139 5.17 16.40 -5.97
CA PHE A 139 5.80 15.84 -4.76
C PHE A 139 6.63 16.87 -3.99
N ILE A 140 7.40 17.73 -4.67
CA ILE A 140 8.13 18.83 -4.04
C ILE A 140 7.16 19.81 -3.37
N ILE A 141 6.00 20.09 -4.00
CA ILE A 141 4.98 20.93 -3.40
C ILE A 141 4.52 20.34 -2.06
N PHE A 142 4.22 19.04 -2.07
CA PHE A 142 3.87 18.32 -0.86
C PHE A 142 4.99 18.41 0.18
N ASP A 143 6.21 18.02 -0.15
CA ASP A 143 7.31 17.89 0.79
C ASP A 143 7.74 19.24 1.41
N VAL A 144 7.86 20.28 0.59
CA VAL A 144 8.37 21.60 0.99
C VAL A 144 7.28 22.51 1.58
N TYR A 145 6.08 22.55 0.98
CA TYR A 145 5.07 23.55 1.35
C TYR A 145 3.93 22.99 2.20
N LEU A 146 3.55 21.71 2.04
CA LEU A 146 2.43 21.10 2.76
C LEU A 146 2.92 20.34 4.00
N LEU A 147 3.77 19.34 3.81
CA LEU A 147 4.46 18.63 4.87
C LEU A 147 5.46 19.55 5.57
N LYS A 148 6.16 20.44 4.84
CA LYS A 148 7.18 21.33 5.40
C LYS A 148 8.27 20.55 6.15
N ARG A 149 8.73 19.45 5.55
CA ARG A 149 9.74 18.59 6.14
C ARG A 149 11.04 19.35 6.36
N TYR A 150 11.65 19.17 7.53
CA TYR A 150 12.88 19.87 7.86
C TYR A 150 14.00 19.54 6.86
N GLY A 151 14.62 20.57 6.28
CA GLY A 151 15.70 20.42 5.31
C GLY A 151 15.27 19.94 3.91
N ALA A 152 13.97 19.83 3.62
CA ALA A 152 13.47 19.33 2.32
C ALA A 152 14.01 20.11 1.12
N VAL A 153 14.15 21.43 1.25
CA VAL A 153 14.68 22.32 0.20
C VAL A 153 16.08 21.91 -0.27
N ASN A 154 16.88 21.26 0.57
CA ASN A 154 18.25 20.84 0.23
C ASN A 154 18.28 19.60 -0.68
N ASN A 155 17.15 18.91 -0.86
CA ASN A 155 17.05 17.70 -1.69
C ASN A 155 16.72 18.01 -3.15
N TYR A 156 16.49 19.29 -3.50
CA TYR A 156 16.01 19.70 -4.81
C TYR A 156 16.86 20.83 -5.39
N SER A 157 16.97 20.87 -6.71
CA SER A 157 17.66 21.96 -7.41
C SER A 157 16.84 23.26 -7.38
N ASN A 158 17.52 24.40 -7.52
CA ASN A 158 16.87 25.72 -7.58
C ASN A 158 15.79 25.80 -8.68
N MET A 159 16.01 25.14 -9.82
CA MET A 159 15.03 25.10 -10.91
C MET A 159 13.76 24.32 -10.55
N GLN A 160 13.92 23.20 -9.83
CA GLN A 160 12.79 22.41 -9.34
C GLN A 160 12.00 23.17 -8.27
N LEU A 161 12.70 23.81 -7.32
CA LEU A 161 12.08 24.64 -6.29
C LEU A 161 11.29 25.82 -6.89
N ALA A 162 11.87 26.55 -7.83
CA ALA A 162 11.19 27.64 -8.52
C ALA A 162 9.95 27.16 -9.30
N SER A 163 10.03 25.97 -9.91
CA SER A 163 8.89 25.36 -10.61
C SER A 163 7.77 24.95 -9.65
N ALA A 164 8.14 24.35 -8.50
CA ALA A 164 7.21 23.97 -7.44
C ALA A 164 6.53 25.18 -6.82
N GLU A 165 7.29 26.24 -6.51
CA GLU A 165 6.75 27.49 -5.98
C GLU A 165 5.71 28.10 -6.92
N LYS A 166 6.06 28.23 -8.22
CA LYS A 166 5.15 28.77 -9.22
C LYS A 166 3.86 27.95 -9.31
N ARG A 167 3.98 26.61 -9.33
CA ARG A 167 2.82 25.72 -9.43
C ARG A 167 1.98 25.74 -8.14
N PHE A 168 2.60 25.76 -6.96
CA PHE A 168 1.93 25.87 -5.67
C PHE A 168 1.01 27.10 -5.60
N HIS A 169 1.50 28.27 -6.00
CA HIS A 169 0.71 29.52 -6.01
C HIS A 169 -0.46 29.49 -7.01
N SER A 170 -0.41 28.61 -8.01
CA SER A 170 -1.50 28.43 -8.98
C SER A 170 -2.52 27.37 -8.57
N MET A 171 -2.22 26.52 -7.58
CA MET A 171 -3.10 25.45 -7.15
C MET A 171 -4.19 25.97 -6.22
N SER A 172 -5.41 25.50 -6.42
CA SER A 172 -6.50 25.74 -5.47
C SER A 172 -6.30 24.93 -4.19
N LYS A 173 -6.90 25.38 -3.08
CA LYS A 173 -6.90 24.66 -1.81
C LYS A 173 -7.39 23.20 -1.95
N ASN A 174 -8.41 22.98 -2.79
CA ASN A 174 -8.93 21.64 -3.04
C ASN A 174 -7.88 20.74 -3.72
N LYS A 175 -7.11 21.25 -4.68
CA LYS A 175 -6.03 20.49 -5.31
C LYS A 175 -4.90 20.17 -4.33
N LEU A 176 -4.53 21.10 -3.46
CA LEU A 176 -3.53 20.87 -2.42
C LEU A 176 -3.97 19.80 -1.40
N ASN A 177 -5.23 19.83 -1.00
CA ASN A 177 -5.82 18.81 -0.14
C ASN A 177 -5.85 17.44 -0.83
N GLN A 178 -6.22 17.40 -2.11
CA GLN A 178 -6.22 16.17 -2.90
C GLN A 178 -4.80 15.60 -3.05
N LEU A 179 -3.81 16.43 -3.37
CA LEU A 179 -2.40 16.03 -3.45
C LEU A 179 -1.91 15.44 -2.13
N THR A 180 -2.21 16.11 -1.01
CA THR A 180 -1.91 15.61 0.33
C THR A 180 -2.53 14.23 0.56
N SER A 181 -3.82 14.11 0.25
CA SER A 181 -4.55 12.84 0.43
C SER A 181 -3.96 11.72 -0.43
N ASN A 182 -3.62 11.99 -1.69
CA ASN A 182 -3.07 11.01 -2.62
C ASN A 182 -1.73 10.44 -2.14
N ILE A 183 -0.89 11.27 -1.50
CA ILE A 183 0.43 10.86 -1.04
C ILE A 183 0.34 10.12 0.32
N ILE A 184 -0.53 10.57 1.22
CA ILE A 184 -0.56 10.08 2.60
C ILE A 184 -1.42 8.83 2.79
N HIS A 185 -2.59 8.72 2.15
CA HIS A 185 -3.53 7.63 2.41
C HIS A 185 -3.16 6.31 1.72
N GLY A 186 -1.98 6.23 1.10
CA GLY A 186 -1.51 5.04 0.40
C GLY A 186 -2.37 4.67 -0.82
N LEU A 187 -1.88 3.72 -1.60
CA LEU A 187 -2.66 3.07 -2.67
C LEU A 187 -3.37 1.82 -2.11
N PRO A 188 -4.41 1.29 -2.79
CA PRO A 188 -5.03 0.02 -2.40
C PRO A 188 -3.97 -1.06 -2.13
N GLY A 189 -4.01 -1.63 -0.92
CA GLY A 189 -3.03 -2.59 -0.43
C GLY A 189 -1.98 -2.03 0.55
N ALA A 190 -1.92 -0.70 0.74
CA ALA A 190 -1.21 -0.10 1.87
C ALA A 190 -1.88 -0.50 3.19
N THR A 191 -1.08 -0.74 4.23
CA THR A 191 -1.56 -1.31 5.50
C THR A 191 -1.69 -0.29 6.64
N GLU A 192 -1.27 0.94 6.42
CA GLU A 192 -1.29 2.02 7.41
C GLU A 192 -1.80 3.33 6.79
N ASN A 193 -2.60 4.07 7.55
CA ASN A 193 -3.10 5.39 7.19
C ASN A 193 -2.53 6.42 8.16
N TYR A 194 -1.74 7.35 7.65
CA TYR A 194 -1.13 8.41 8.44
C TYR A 194 -1.86 9.74 8.25
N SER A 195 -1.67 10.68 9.19
CA SER A 195 -1.93 12.10 8.96
C SER A 195 -0.63 12.87 8.71
N ILE A 196 -0.70 14.12 8.27
CA ILE A 196 0.49 15.00 8.23
C ILE A 196 1.11 15.09 9.62
N GLU A 197 0.27 15.22 10.64
CA GLU A 197 0.67 15.35 12.03
C GLU A 197 1.39 14.10 12.53
N ASP A 198 0.98 12.91 12.07
CA ASP A 198 1.68 11.67 12.39
C ASP A 198 3.08 11.64 11.76
N ILE A 199 3.20 11.95 10.47
CA ILE A 199 4.49 11.95 9.76
C ILE A 199 5.47 12.94 10.39
N LYS A 200 4.98 14.06 10.93
CA LYS A 200 5.78 15.08 11.62
C LYS A 200 6.24 14.68 13.02
N LYS A 201 5.74 13.57 13.60
CA LYS A 201 6.24 13.12 14.90
C LYS A 201 7.73 12.79 14.76
N PRO A 202 8.60 13.18 15.72
CA PRO A 202 10.05 13.03 15.59
C PRO A 202 10.50 11.59 15.26
N SER A 203 9.79 10.58 15.76
CA SER A 203 10.05 9.16 15.47
C SER A 203 9.86 8.83 13.98
N LEU A 204 8.80 9.33 13.36
CA LEU A 204 8.48 9.07 11.95
C LEU A 204 9.21 10.04 11.02
N GLU A 205 9.42 11.29 11.42
CA GLU A 205 10.16 12.26 10.60
C GLU A 205 11.60 11.81 10.32
N GLN A 206 12.28 11.23 11.32
CA GLN A 206 13.64 10.69 11.13
C GLN A 206 13.67 9.53 10.15
N VAL A 207 12.68 8.65 10.22
CA VAL A 207 12.54 7.48 9.36
C VAL A 207 12.21 7.91 7.93
N TYR A 208 11.26 8.84 7.78
CA TYR A 208 10.89 9.43 6.50
C TYR A 208 12.08 10.12 5.82
N ASN A 209 12.87 10.89 6.58
CA ASN A 209 14.08 11.53 6.09
C ASN A 209 15.16 10.55 5.62
N ARG A 210 15.26 9.36 6.23
CA ARG A 210 16.18 8.30 5.78
C ARG A 210 15.69 7.64 4.48
N ALA A 211 14.38 7.51 4.30
CA ALA A 211 13.78 6.88 3.12
C ALA A 211 13.96 7.69 1.83
N LEU A 212 14.08 9.02 1.95
CA LEU A 212 14.20 9.94 0.81
C LEU A 212 15.66 10.25 0.41
N LYS A 213 16.65 9.61 1.03
CA LYS A 213 18.07 9.73 0.67
C LYS A 213 18.53 8.52 -0.12
#